data_AF-A0A095WN29-F1
#
_entry.id   AF-A0A095WN29-F1
#
_cell.length_a   1.000
_cell.length_b   1.000
_cell.length_c   1.000
_cell.angle_alpha   90.00
_cell.angle_beta   90.00
_cell.angle_gamma   90.00
#
_symmetry.space_group_name_H-M   'P 1'
#
loop_
_entity.id
_entity.type
_entity.pdbx_description
1 polymer ?
#
loop_
_entity_poly.entity_id
_entity_poly.type
_entity_poly.pdbx_seq_one_letter_code
_entity_poly.pdbx_strand_id
1 'polypeptide(L)'
;MSPVTFPRMHATTASVLLATVALSGCSILGGLQGSVDISKLPNIPEGQKQQLISQMQSASGSEKQEIAAKAKALSKMVGTELVGVDPPPIIDETFKLDPNGQTVVNKDDKIYQRMSATDYWRLGQDTYDLCVEQDCEYYSSWTVDVEGSGADLTYVWTLKVDGDDQPKEPLVRRFKAGK
;
A
#
# COMPACT_ATOMS: atom_id res chain seq x y z
N MET A 1 23.42 38.08 23.20
CA MET A 1 24.43 37.35 22.41
C MET A 1 25.17 36.38 23.31
N SER A 2 24.93 35.08 23.10
CA SER A 2 25.88 33.96 23.24
C SER A 2 25.13 32.71 22.75
N PRO A 3 25.58 32.05 21.68
CA PRO A 3 24.92 30.85 21.17
C PRO A 3 25.36 29.63 21.99
N VAL A 4 24.41 28.79 22.39
CA VAL A 4 24.72 27.45 22.90
C VAL A 4 24.73 26.50 21.72
N THR A 5 25.93 26.17 21.29
CA THR A 5 26.26 25.12 20.32
C THR A 5 26.02 23.76 20.94
N PHE A 6 25.22 22.91 20.28
CA PHE A 6 25.16 21.48 20.60
C PHE A 6 25.88 20.67 19.51
N PRO A 7 26.72 19.69 19.89
CA PRO A 7 27.56 18.94 18.96
C PRO A 7 26.76 17.97 18.08
N ARG A 8 27.19 17.88 16.82
CA ARG A 8 26.75 16.91 15.82
C ARG A 8 27.36 15.54 16.16
N MET A 9 26.56 14.60 16.66
CA MET A 9 27.00 13.21 16.81
C MET A 9 26.70 12.43 15.52
N HIS A 10 27.75 12.15 14.76
CA HIS A 10 27.75 11.07 13.79
C HIS A 10 28.09 9.78 14.52
N ALA A 11 27.16 8.81 14.52
CA ALA A 11 27.42 7.46 14.98
C ALA A 11 27.37 6.51 13.78
N THR A 12 28.54 6.34 13.16
CA THR A 12 28.80 5.26 12.20
C THR A 12 28.96 3.97 13.00
N THR A 13 28.01 3.05 12.86
CA THR A 13 28.22 1.65 13.29
C THR A 13 27.96 0.75 12.09
N ALA A 14 29.07 0.32 11.49
CA ALA A 14 29.09 -0.77 10.54
C ALA A 14 28.93 -2.08 11.32
N SER A 15 27.97 -2.91 10.93
CA SER A 15 27.91 -4.31 11.32
C SER A 15 27.53 -5.11 10.09
N VAL A 16 28.57 -5.60 9.40
CA VAL A 16 28.47 -6.58 8.33
C VAL A 16 28.30 -7.94 9.00
N LEU A 17 27.11 -8.54 8.86
CA LEU A 17 26.90 -9.97 9.10
C LEU A 17 26.53 -10.62 7.76
N LEU A 18 27.53 -11.21 7.13
CA LEU A 18 27.39 -12.14 6.01
C LEU A 18 26.89 -13.47 6.57
N ALA A 19 25.61 -13.76 6.38
CA ALA A 19 25.06 -15.10 6.52
C ALA A 19 24.82 -15.66 5.12
N THR A 20 25.80 -16.42 4.63
CA THR A 20 25.65 -17.26 3.45
C THR A 20 24.72 -18.42 3.76
N VAL A 21 23.54 -18.45 3.16
CA VAL A 21 22.76 -19.67 3.02
C VAL A 21 22.75 -20.03 1.54
N ALA A 22 23.57 -21.01 1.19
CA ALA A 22 23.48 -21.70 -0.08
C ALA A 22 22.37 -22.75 0.03
N LEU A 23 21.22 -22.50 -0.59
CA LEU A 23 20.32 -23.58 -1.02
C LEU A 23 20.23 -23.55 -2.55
N SER A 24 20.89 -24.53 -3.14
CA SER A 24 20.61 -25.09 -4.44
C SER A 24 19.17 -25.62 -4.49
N GLY A 25 18.40 -25.24 -5.52
CA GLY A 25 17.11 -25.87 -5.77
C GLY A 25 16.22 -25.16 -6.80
N CYS A 26 16.34 -25.62 -8.05
CA CYS A 26 15.35 -25.56 -9.14
C CYS A 26 14.92 -24.20 -9.72
N SER A 27 15.54 -23.88 -10.87
CA SER A 27 14.98 -23.04 -11.93
C SER A 27 13.63 -23.59 -12.38
N ILE A 28 12.55 -22.87 -12.08
CA ILE A 28 11.34 -22.92 -12.91
C ILE A 28 11.43 -21.74 -13.87
N LEU A 29 11.87 -22.07 -15.07
CA LEU A 29 11.70 -21.29 -16.29
C LEU A 29 10.19 -21.04 -16.45
N GLY A 30 9.73 -19.81 -16.22
CA GLY A 30 8.31 -19.50 -16.23
C GLY A 30 8.03 -18.01 -16.30
N GLY A 31 8.31 -17.39 -17.45
CA GLY A 31 7.73 -16.10 -17.82
C GLY A 31 8.75 -14.96 -17.91
N LEU A 32 9.24 -14.73 -19.13
CA LEU A 32 9.60 -13.44 -19.72
C LEU A 32 9.59 -12.25 -18.73
N GLN A 33 10.68 -12.06 -17.97
CA GLN A 33 10.84 -10.90 -17.09
C GLN A 33 11.21 -9.67 -17.93
N GLY A 34 10.22 -9.13 -18.63
CA GLY A 34 10.25 -7.74 -19.00
C GLY A 34 10.31 -6.89 -17.72
N SER A 35 11.22 -5.92 -17.71
CA SER A 35 11.21 -4.82 -16.75
C SER A 35 9.79 -4.26 -16.65
N VAL A 36 9.17 -4.31 -15.46
CA VAL A 36 7.86 -3.70 -15.25
C VAL A 36 8.03 -2.19 -15.29
N ASP A 37 7.37 -1.55 -16.24
CA ASP A 37 7.34 -0.09 -16.33
C ASP A 37 6.30 0.45 -15.34
N ILE A 38 6.74 0.69 -14.09
CA ILE A 38 5.87 1.15 -12.98
C ILE A 38 5.16 2.45 -13.32
N SER A 39 5.79 3.34 -14.11
CA SER A 39 5.20 4.63 -14.49
C SER A 39 3.87 4.47 -15.24
N LYS A 40 3.74 3.39 -16.02
CA LYS A 40 2.57 3.07 -16.84
C LYS A 40 1.49 2.28 -16.11
N LEU A 41 1.75 1.83 -14.88
CA LEU A 41 0.73 1.12 -14.12
C LEU A 41 -0.39 2.10 -13.73
N PRO A 42 -1.66 1.80 -14.03
CA PRO A 42 -2.78 2.63 -13.60
C PRO A 42 -3.01 2.46 -12.09
N ASN A 43 -3.84 3.33 -11.51
CA ASN A 43 -4.41 3.14 -10.17
C ASN A 43 -3.40 3.09 -9.03
N ILE A 44 -2.23 3.71 -9.19
CA ILE A 44 -1.25 3.91 -8.11
C ILE A 44 -1.07 5.43 -7.96
N PRO A 45 -1.17 6.00 -6.74
CA PRO A 45 -0.86 7.41 -6.50
C PRO A 45 0.53 7.79 -7.02
N GLU A 46 0.66 8.97 -7.61
CA GLU A 46 1.90 9.37 -8.30
C GLU A 46 3.10 9.41 -7.36
N GLY A 47 2.92 9.90 -6.13
CA GLY A 47 3.98 9.88 -5.11
C GLY A 47 4.47 8.46 -4.81
N GLN A 48 3.54 7.51 -4.71
CA GLN A 48 3.85 6.10 -4.47
C GLN A 48 4.54 5.45 -5.69
N LYS A 49 4.14 5.80 -6.92
CA LYS A 49 4.86 5.37 -8.13
C LYS A 49 6.31 5.82 -8.12
N GLN A 50 6.56 7.11 -7.83
CA GLN A 50 7.92 7.65 -7.81
C GLN A 50 8.78 6.98 -6.74
N GLN A 51 8.21 6.69 -5.57
CA GLN A 51 8.90 5.92 -4.53
C GLN A 51 9.25 4.50 -5.02
N LEU A 52 8.32 3.78 -5.63
CA LEU A 52 8.55 2.42 -6.15
C LEU A 52 9.58 2.42 -7.30
N ILE A 53 9.57 3.43 -8.16
CA ILE A 53 10.57 3.60 -9.23
C ILE A 53 11.96 3.84 -8.63
N SER A 54 12.06 4.72 -7.63
CA SER A 54 13.32 4.99 -6.92
C SER A 54 13.88 3.72 -6.26
N GLN A 55 13.02 2.97 -5.55
CA GLN A 55 13.38 1.68 -4.96
C GLN A 55 13.85 0.67 -6.02
N MET A 56 13.15 0.59 -7.16
CA MET A 56 13.51 -0.30 -8.28
C MET A 56 14.89 0.02 -8.86
N GLN A 57 15.27 1.30 -8.91
CA GLN A 57 16.56 1.75 -9.42
C GLN A 57 17.70 1.41 -8.46
N SER A 58 17.47 1.47 -7.15
CA SER A 58 18.47 1.13 -6.12
C SER A 58 18.57 -0.37 -5.82
N ALA A 59 17.52 -1.13 -6.07
CA ALA A 59 17.43 -2.56 -5.75
C ALA A 59 18.26 -3.45 -6.69
N SER A 60 18.48 -4.71 -6.29
CA SER A 60 19.14 -5.72 -7.13
C SER A 60 18.48 -7.09 -7.03
N GLY A 61 18.67 -7.94 -8.04
CA GLY A 61 18.22 -9.34 -8.01
C GLY A 61 16.74 -9.53 -7.68
N SER A 62 16.46 -10.28 -6.62
CA SER A 62 15.10 -10.61 -6.15
C SER A 62 14.33 -9.39 -5.64
N GLU A 63 15.00 -8.38 -5.08
CA GLU A 63 14.36 -7.18 -4.56
C GLU A 63 13.64 -6.39 -5.66
N LYS A 64 14.24 -6.33 -6.87
CA LYS A 64 13.55 -5.76 -8.04
C LYS A 64 12.27 -6.52 -8.39
N GLN A 65 12.28 -7.84 -8.23
CA GLN A 65 11.10 -8.67 -8.52
C GLN A 65 9.99 -8.41 -7.49
N GLU A 66 10.35 -8.25 -6.22
CA GLU A 66 9.41 -7.90 -5.15
C GLU A 66 8.78 -6.52 -5.35
N ILE A 67 9.58 -5.50 -5.69
CA ILE A 67 9.07 -4.15 -5.96
C ILE A 67 8.13 -4.16 -7.17
N ALA A 68 8.49 -4.89 -8.23
CA ALA A 68 7.63 -5.07 -9.40
C ALA A 68 6.31 -5.78 -9.05
N ALA A 69 6.36 -6.79 -8.18
CA ALA A 69 5.17 -7.50 -7.72
C ALA A 69 4.27 -6.60 -6.86
N LYS A 70 4.83 -5.82 -5.93
CA LYS A 70 4.09 -4.84 -5.13
C LYS A 70 3.40 -3.80 -6.00
N ALA A 71 4.13 -3.22 -6.97
CA ALA A 71 3.55 -2.24 -7.90
C ALA A 71 2.38 -2.83 -8.71
N LYS A 72 2.54 -4.06 -9.25
CA LYS A 72 1.45 -4.76 -9.95
C LYS A 72 0.26 -5.03 -9.04
N ALA A 73 0.49 -5.43 -7.78
CA ALA A 73 -0.57 -5.71 -6.84
C ALA A 73 -1.37 -4.45 -6.46
N LEU A 74 -0.69 -3.32 -6.23
CA LEU A 74 -1.33 -2.03 -5.99
C LEU A 74 -2.18 -1.61 -7.19
N SER A 75 -1.62 -1.68 -8.40
CA SER A 75 -2.34 -1.35 -9.63
C SER A 75 -3.60 -2.20 -9.83
N LYS A 76 -3.52 -3.51 -9.51
CA LYS A 76 -4.63 -4.47 -9.63
C LYS A 76 -5.68 -4.32 -8.52
N MET A 77 -5.33 -3.72 -7.38
CA MET A 77 -6.24 -3.56 -6.24
C MET A 77 -7.55 -2.89 -6.66
N VAL A 78 -7.47 -1.82 -7.45
CA VAL A 78 -8.64 -1.20 -8.07
C VAL A 78 -9.25 -2.14 -9.10
N GLY A 79 -10.53 -2.43 -8.94
CA GLY A 79 -11.26 -3.44 -9.71
C GLY A 79 -11.25 -4.83 -9.09
N THR A 80 -10.46 -5.07 -8.04
CA THR A 80 -10.45 -6.33 -7.29
C THR A 80 -11.41 -6.23 -6.10
N GLU A 81 -12.24 -7.25 -5.90
CA GLU A 81 -12.99 -7.40 -4.65
C GLU A 81 -12.01 -7.72 -3.52
N LEU A 82 -12.03 -6.92 -2.46
CA LEU A 82 -11.19 -7.09 -1.28
C LEU A 82 -12.02 -7.68 -0.15
N VAL A 83 -11.47 -8.66 0.56
CA VAL A 83 -12.09 -9.32 1.70
C VAL A 83 -11.37 -8.90 2.97
N GLY A 84 -12.11 -8.37 3.94
CA GLY A 84 -11.55 -7.93 5.22
C GLY A 84 -10.95 -9.10 6.01
N VAL A 85 -9.77 -8.86 6.60
CA VAL A 85 -9.09 -9.83 7.48
C VAL A 85 -8.75 -9.27 8.85
N ASP A 86 -8.67 -7.94 8.99
CA ASP A 86 -8.48 -7.25 10.27
C ASP A 86 -8.92 -5.78 10.14
N PRO A 87 -9.62 -5.19 11.13
CA PRO A 87 -9.94 -5.73 12.46
C PRO A 87 -11.08 -6.77 12.47
N PRO A 88 -11.30 -7.50 13.59
CA PRO A 88 -12.36 -8.51 13.71
C PRO A 88 -13.75 -8.10 13.21
N PRO A 89 -14.22 -6.85 13.40
CA PRO A 89 -15.54 -6.46 12.96
C PRO A 89 -15.76 -6.39 11.45
N ILE A 90 -14.71 -6.51 10.62
CA ILE A 90 -14.83 -6.46 9.15
C ILE A 90 -14.39 -7.77 8.49
N ILE A 91 -14.09 -8.80 9.30
CA ILE A 91 -13.63 -10.09 8.76
C ILE A 91 -14.72 -10.66 7.85
N ASP A 92 -14.29 -11.14 6.68
CA ASP A 92 -15.12 -11.73 5.62
C ASP A 92 -16.07 -10.75 4.90
N GLU A 93 -16.17 -9.50 5.34
CA GLU A 93 -16.93 -8.46 4.62
C GLU A 93 -16.14 -7.95 3.40
N THR A 94 -16.85 -7.59 2.34
CA THR A 94 -16.23 -7.22 1.06
C THR A 94 -16.24 -5.72 0.80
N PHE A 95 -15.20 -5.24 0.12
CA PHE A 95 -15.06 -3.85 -0.31
C PHE A 95 -14.31 -3.80 -1.63
N LYS A 96 -14.71 -2.92 -2.54
CA LYS A 96 -14.06 -2.76 -3.84
C LYS A 96 -14.00 -1.30 -4.23
N LEU A 97 -12.85 -0.89 -4.78
CA LEU A 97 -12.74 0.32 -5.58
C LEU A 97 -13.08 -0.01 -7.02
N ASP A 98 -14.21 0.45 -7.54
CA ASP A 98 -14.56 0.26 -8.94
C ASP A 98 -13.72 1.19 -9.84
N PRO A 99 -13.18 0.74 -10.98
CA PRO A 99 -12.35 1.58 -11.86
C PRO A 99 -13.04 2.86 -12.34
N ASN A 100 -14.38 2.93 -12.28
CA ASN A 100 -15.15 4.12 -12.64
C ASN A 100 -15.27 5.17 -11.52
N GLY A 101 -14.54 5.01 -10.40
CA GLY A 101 -14.50 5.98 -9.31
C GLY A 101 -15.58 5.82 -8.24
N GLN A 102 -16.29 4.68 -8.21
CA GLN A 102 -17.27 4.33 -7.17
C GLN A 102 -16.70 3.29 -6.22
N THR A 103 -17.13 3.29 -4.97
CA THR A 103 -16.92 2.14 -4.07
C THR A 103 -18.06 1.15 -4.26
N VAL A 104 -17.77 -0.14 -4.07
CA VAL A 104 -18.80 -1.20 -4.07
C VAL A 104 -18.67 -1.95 -2.76
N VAL A 105 -19.73 -1.86 -1.95
CA VAL A 105 -19.79 -2.36 -0.58
C VAL A 105 -21.25 -2.43 -0.14
N ASN A 106 -21.61 -3.42 0.67
CA ASN A 106 -22.93 -3.47 1.29
C ASN A 106 -23.03 -2.42 2.40
N LYS A 107 -24.02 -1.52 2.34
CA LYS A 107 -24.15 -0.40 3.27
C LYS A 107 -24.55 -0.83 4.69
N ASP A 108 -25.09 -2.03 4.84
CA ASP A 108 -25.43 -2.62 6.14
C ASP A 108 -24.22 -3.23 6.86
N ASP A 109 -23.12 -3.48 6.13
CA ASP A 109 -21.91 -4.11 6.66
C ASP A 109 -21.06 -3.11 7.46
N LYS A 110 -20.27 -3.61 8.42
CA LYS A 110 -19.42 -2.76 9.25
C LYS A 110 -18.29 -2.10 8.47
N ILE A 111 -17.82 -2.76 7.42
CA ILE A 111 -16.78 -2.28 6.52
C ILE A 111 -17.19 -0.98 5.84
N TYR A 112 -18.47 -0.77 5.49
CA TYR A 112 -18.93 0.50 4.93
C TYR A 112 -18.64 1.65 5.88
N GLN A 113 -19.06 1.52 7.13
CA GLN A 113 -18.83 2.54 8.17
C GLN A 113 -17.35 2.71 8.49
N ARG A 114 -16.58 1.62 8.49
CA ARG A 114 -15.14 1.64 8.83
C ARG A 114 -14.23 2.11 7.69
N MET A 115 -14.74 2.12 6.47
CA MET A 115 -14.14 2.73 5.28
C MET A 115 -14.77 4.10 5.01
N SER A 116 -15.21 4.79 6.08
CA SER A 116 -15.68 6.17 6.07
C SER A 116 -17.03 6.44 5.39
N ALA A 117 -17.89 5.42 5.24
CA ALA A 117 -19.22 5.51 4.63
C ALA A 117 -19.21 6.18 3.24
N THR A 118 -18.24 5.80 2.42
CA THR A 118 -17.94 6.45 1.15
C THR A 118 -18.58 5.72 -0.02
N ASP A 119 -19.11 6.46 -0.99
CA ASP A 119 -19.71 5.93 -2.22
C ASP A 119 -18.81 6.14 -3.45
N TYR A 120 -17.77 6.97 -3.32
CA TYR A 120 -16.84 7.33 -4.40
C TYR A 120 -15.39 7.23 -3.95
N TRP A 121 -14.46 7.21 -4.90
CA TRP A 121 -13.03 7.31 -4.62
C TRP A 121 -12.26 8.00 -5.75
N ARG A 122 -11.08 8.51 -5.41
CA ARG A 122 -10.10 9.07 -6.35
C ARG A 122 -8.67 8.78 -5.91
N LEU A 123 -7.72 9.01 -6.81
CA LEU A 123 -6.31 9.08 -6.43
C LEU A 123 -6.00 10.49 -5.92
N GLY A 124 -5.44 10.56 -4.71
CA GLY A 124 -4.72 11.72 -4.21
C GLY A 124 -3.27 11.72 -4.69
N GLN A 125 -2.44 12.59 -4.11
CA GLN A 125 -1.00 12.66 -4.45
C GLN A 125 -0.26 11.39 -4.02
N ASP A 126 -0.49 10.95 -2.78
CA ASP A 126 0.12 9.78 -2.15
C ASP A 126 -0.91 8.81 -1.55
N THR A 127 -2.20 9.04 -1.79
CA THR A 127 -3.31 8.33 -1.12
C THR A 127 -4.39 7.87 -2.09
N TYR A 128 -5.19 6.92 -1.64
CA TYR A 128 -6.52 6.63 -2.17
C TYR A 128 -7.51 7.40 -1.31
N ASP A 129 -8.16 8.40 -1.89
CA ASP A 129 -9.15 9.20 -1.18
C ASP A 129 -10.50 8.54 -1.36
N LEU A 130 -11.15 8.18 -0.26
CA LEU A 130 -12.50 7.66 -0.23
C LEU A 130 -13.44 8.81 0.08
N CYS A 131 -14.41 9.04 -0.80
CA CYS A 131 -15.26 10.22 -0.81
C CYS A 131 -16.72 9.87 -0.51
N VAL A 132 -17.37 10.71 0.29
CA VAL A 132 -18.80 10.57 0.58
C VAL A 132 -19.62 10.87 -0.67
N GLU A 133 -19.26 11.95 -1.37
CA GLU A 133 -19.93 12.43 -2.58
C GLU A 133 -18.96 12.53 -3.77
N GLN A 134 -19.51 12.68 -4.98
CA GLN A 134 -18.74 12.61 -6.22
C GLN A 134 -17.74 13.76 -6.39
N ASP A 135 -18.04 14.94 -5.86
CA ASP A 135 -17.11 16.09 -5.89
C ASP A 135 -15.94 15.94 -4.91
N CYS A 136 -16.00 14.93 -4.02
CA CYS A 136 -15.03 14.67 -2.99
C CYS A 136 -14.73 15.89 -2.10
N GLU A 137 -15.75 16.68 -1.75
CA GLU A 137 -15.62 17.73 -0.73
C GLU A 137 -15.25 17.12 0.63
N TYR A 138 -15.94 16.04 1.00
CA TYR A 138 -15.70 15.27 2.22
C TYR A 138 -15.09 13.91 1.87
N TYR A 139 -13.85 13.68 2.33
CA TYR A 139 -13.12 12.45 2.06
C TYR A 139 -12.23 12.04 3.21
N SER A 140 -11.83 10.77 3.19
CA SER A 140 -10.77 10.21 4.03
C SER A 140 -9.64 9.71 3.15
N SER A 141 -8.39 9.98 3.53
CA SER A 141 -7.22 9.63 2.73
C SER A 141 -6.53 8.40 3.30
N TRP A 142 -6.23 7.43 2.46
CA TRP A 142 -5.62 6.17 2.87
C TRP A 142 -4.35 5.90 2.08
N THR A 143 -3.27 5.56 2.79
CA THR A 143 -2.12 4.91 2.14
C THR A 143 -2.37 3.41 2.07
N VAL A 144 -1.85 2.76 1.04
CA VAL A 144 -1.95 1.30 0.91
C VAL A 144 -0.58 0.71 0.67
N ASP A 145 -0.18 -0.19 1.56
CA ASP A 145 0.99 -1.03 1.42
C ASP A 145 0.60 -2.45 1.03
N VAL A 146 1.58 -3.18 0.48
CA VAL A 146 1.44 -4.59 0.11
C VAL A 146 2.44 -5.41 0.89
N GLU A 147 1.92 -6.30 1.72
CA GLU A 147 2.69 -7.27 2.49
C GLU A 147 2.53 -8.68 1.91
N GLY A 148 3.52 -9.54 2.14
CA GLY A 148 3.54 -10.90 1.61
C GLY A 148 3.79 -10.98 0.10
N SER A 149 3.50 -12.13 -0.49
CA SER A 149 3.66 -12.37 -1.93
C SER A 149 2.73 -13.48 -2.41
N GLY A 150 2.48 -13.54 -3.73
CA GLY A 150 1.66 -14.59 -4.33
C GLY A 150 0.25 -14.65 -3.75
N ALA A 151 -0.15 -15.83 -3.27
CA ALA A 151 -1.46 -16.08 -2.69
C ALA A 151 -1.64 -15.54 -1.26
N ASP A 152 -0.55 -15.24 -0.56
CA ASP A 152 -0.57 -14.72 0.83
C ASP A 152 -0.52 -13.19 0.90
N LEU A 153 -0.66 -12.53 -0.25
CA LEU A 153 -0.64 -11.08 -0.37
C LEU A 153 -1.74 -10.42 0.47
N THR A 154 -1.36 -9.41 1.24
CA THR A 154 -2.26 -8.61 2.07
C THR A 154 -2.10 -7.13 1.73
N TYR A 155 -3.22 -6.47 1.46
CA TYR A 155 -3.31 -5.01 1.31
C TYR A 155 -3.51 -4.39 2.69
N VAL A 156 -2.64 -3.45 3.05
CA VAL A 156 -2.64 -2.80 4.35
C VAL A 156 -2.98 -1.34 4.16
N TRP A 157 -4.22 -1.00 4.48
CA TRP A 157 -4.77 0.34 4.35
C TRP A 157 -4.58 1.07 5.67
N THR A 158 -3.88 2.20 5.63
CA THR A 158 -3.64 3.04 6.80
C THR A 158 -4.28 4.40 6.58
N LEU A 159 -5.17 4.80 7.49
CA LEU A 159 -5.79 6.11 7.43
C LEU A 159 -4.74 7.19 7.70
N LYS A 160 -4.61 8.13 6.77
CA LYS A 160 -3.80 9.33 6.94
C LYS A 160 -4.64 10.39 7.66
N VAL A 161 -4.22 10.75 8.86
CA VAL A 161 -4.79 11.83 9.65
C VAL A 161 -3.68 12.84 9.88
N ASP A 162 -3.86 14.06 9.37
CA ASP A 162 -2.91 15.14 9.53
C ASP A 162 -3.31 16.03 10.72
N GLY A 163 -2.31 16.59 11.41
CA GLY A 163 -2.52 17.53 12.51
C GLY A 163 -2.72 16.89 13.88
N ASP A 164 -3.19 17.70 14.83
CA ASP A 164 -3.28 17.33 16.26
C ASP A 164 -4.31 16.22 16.55
N ASP A 165 -5.18 15.92 15.58
CA ASP A 165 -6.19 14.86 15.65
C ASP A 165 -5.62 13.46 15.31
N GLN A 166 -4.33 13.36 15.01
CA GLN A 166 -3.69 12.09 14.70
C GLN A 166 -3.81 11.12 15.90
N PRO A 167 -4.37 9.91 15.70
CA PRO A 167 -4.50 8.95 16.78
C PRO A 167 -3.11 8.45 17.24
N LYS A 168 -3.02 8.07 18.52
CA LYS A 168 -1.77 7.49 19.08
C LYS A 168 -1.31 6.22 18.36
N GLU A 169 -2.26 5.47 17.83
CA GLU A 169 -2.03 4.25 17.06
C GLU A 169 -2.62 4.43 15.65
N PRO A 170 -1.92 4.01 14.59
CA PRO A 170 -2.45 4.08 13.23
C PRO A 170 -3.75 3.29 13.09
N LEU A 171 -4.73 3.87 12.40
CA LEU A 171 -5.97 3.17 12.07
C LEU A 171 -5.75 2.34 10.80
N VAL A 172 -5.59 1.03 11.01
CA VAL A 172 -5.26 0.09 9.94
C VAL A 172 -6.46 -0.80 9.60
N ARG A 173 -6.62 -1.10 8.31
CA ARG A 173 -7.52 -2.13 7.78
C ARG A 173 -6.70 -3.04 6.88
N ARG A 174 -6.90 -4.34 7.01
CA ARG A 174 -6.14 -5.34 6.25
C ARG A 174 -7.11 -6.14 5.42
N PHE A 175 -6.73 -6.34 4.15
CA PHE A 175 -7.54 -7.03 3.18
C PHE A 175 -6.74 -8.05 2.40
N LYS A 176 -7.40 -9.10 1.94
CA LYS A 176 -6.91 -9.99 0.88
C LYS A 176 -7.73 -9.80 -0.38
N ALA A 177 -7.17 -10.16 -1.53
CA ALA A 177 -7.98 -10.28 -2.73
C ALA A 177 -9.02 -11.41 -2.55
N GLY A 178 -10.27 -11.13 -2.91
CA GLY A 178 -11.33 -12.11 -3.05
C GLY A 178 -10.97 -13.18 -4.09
N LYS A 179 -11.59 -14.35 -3.95
CA LYS A 179 -11.36 -15.51 -4.84
C LYS A 179 -12.22 -15.43 -6.09
#